data_AF-A0A935JCQ4-F1
#
_entry.id   AF-A0A935JCQ4-F1
#
_cell.length_a   1.000
_cell.length_b   1.000
_cell.length_c   1.000
_cell.angle_alpha   90.00
_cell.angle_beta   90.00
_cell.angle_gamma   90.00
#
_symmetry.space_group_name_H-M   'P 1'
#
loop_
_entity.id
_entity.type
_entity.pdbx_description
1 polymer ?
#
loop_
_entity_poly.entity_id
_entity_poly.type
_entity_poly.pdbx_seq_one_letter_code
_entity_poly.pdbx_strand_id
1 'polypeptide(L)'
;MTQTFHCTGCGAPNKPEAGQISMACAYCGITLTIPEELRTRAIPRVEKIQPKAKPVVSLEKEAPELLRKAQPLAIKAWNMYAYWTWIRWVLPTCLTIFVVGFFICMALGALPFVFNLFR
;
A
#
# COMPACT_ATOMS: atom_id res chain seq x y z
N MET A 1 -41.13 -19.17 -21.17
CA MET A 1 -41.69 -19.66 -19.90
C MET A 1 -40.62 -20.49 -19.21
N THR A 2 -40.20 -20.15 -18.00
CA THR A 2 -39.17 -20.89 -17.27
C THR A 2 -39.81 -22.07 -16.55
N GLN A 3 -39.57 -23.29 -17.03
CA GLN A 3 -40.00 -24.51 -16.36
C GLN A 3 -39.22 -24.70 -15.06
N THR A 4 -39.88 -25.19 -14.01
CA THR A 4 -39.30 -25.48 -12.68
C THR A 4 -39.55 -26.93 -12.33
N PHE A 5 -38.70 -27.54 -11.50
CA PHE A 5 -38.86 -28.92 -11.04
C PHE A 5 -38.65 -29.05 -9.54
N HIS A 6 -39.25 -30.07 -8.94
CA HIS A 6 -39.19 -30.28 -7.49
C HIS A 6 -37.93 -31.02 -7.06
N CYS A 7 -37.34 -30.57 -5.96
CA CYS A 7 -36.21 -31.23 -5.30
C CYS A 7 -36.63 -32.57 -4.69
N THR A 8 -35.86 -33.64 -4.92
CA THR A 8 -36.11 -34.97 -4.33
C THR A 8 -35.83 -35.03 -2.81
N GLY A 9 -34.94 -34.17 -2.30
CA GLY A 9 -34.64 -34.10 -0.86
C GLY A 9 -35.66 -33.31 -0.01
N CYS A 10 -36.04 -32.11 -0.45
CA CYS A 10 -36.89 -31.19 0.34
C CYS A 10 -38.22 -30.80 -0.32
N GLY A 11 -38.50 -31.23 -1.55
CA GLY A 11 -39.72 -30.88 -2.29
C GLY A 11 -39.75 -29.46 -2.87
N ALA A 12 -38.77 -28.61 -2.54
CA ALA A 12 -38.75 -27.22 -2.98
C ALA A 12 -38.61 -27.08 -4.51
N PRO A 13 -39.24 -26.07 -5.13
CA PRO A 13 -39.13 -25.82 -6.56
C PRO A 13 -37.77 -25.23 -6.91
N ASN A 14 -37.02 -25.87 -7.80
CA ASN A 14 -35.74 -25.39 -8.31
C ASN A 14 -35.86 -25.06 -9.80
N LYS A 15 -35.13 -24.02 -10.22
CA LYS A 15 -35.05 -23.60 -11.61
C LYS A 15 -33.82 -24.24 -12.25
N PRO A 16 -33.95 -24.94 -13.40
CA PRO A 16 -32.82 -25.61 -14.05
C PRO A 16 -31.78 -24.59 -14.52
N GLU A 17 -30.51 -24.87 -14.23
CA GLU A 17 -29.39 -24.10 -14.76
C GLU A 17 -29.04 -24.59 -16.17
N ALA A 18 -28.92 -23.66 -17.12
CA ALA A 18 -28.68 -24.01 -18.52
C ALA A 18 -27.29 -24.63 -18.71
N GLY A 19 -27.20 -25.72 -19.47
CA GLY A 19 -25.94 -26.39 -19.78
C GLY A 19 -25.35 -27.28 -18.68
N GLN A 20 -26.01 -27.44 -17.53
CA GLN A 20 -25.58 -28.35 -16.47
C GLN A 20 -26.44 -29.61 -16.41
N ILE A 21 -25.83 -30.75 -16.04
CA ILE A 21 -26.51 -32.04 -15.89
C ILE A 21 -27.04 -32.21 -14.46
N SER A 22 -26.34 -31.60 -13.50
CA SER A 22 -26.69 -31.58 -12.09
C SER A 22 -26.46 -30.18 -11.52
N MET A 23 -27.28 -29.80 -10.55
CA MET A 23 -27.15 -28.53 -9.82
C MET A 23 -27.42 -28.78 -8.34
N ALA A 24 -26.86 -27.94 -7.46
CA ALA A 24 -27.21 -27.97 -6.05
C ALA A 24 -28.59 -27.33 -5.82
N CYS A 25 -29.41 -27.93 -4.96
CA CYS A 25 -30.67 -27.34 -4.55
C CYS A 25 -30.41 -26.04 -3.77
N ALA A 26 -31.06 -24.94 -4.16
CA ALA A 26 -30.91 -23.65 -3.48
C ALA A 26 -31.46 -23.65 -2.04
N TYR A 27 -32.24 -24.66 -1.66
CA TYR A 27 -32.92 -24.73 -0.36
C TYR A 27 -32.22 -25.69 0.61
N CYS A 28 -31.98 -26.93 0.20
CA CYS A 28 -31.37 -27.94 1.07
C CYS A 28 -29.92 -28.30 0.69
N GLY A 29 -29.38 -27.73 -0.39
CA GLY A 29 -28.00 -27.98 -0.82
C GLY A 29 -27.75 -29.35 -1.45
N ILE A 30 -28.75 -30.24 -1.51
CA ILE A 30 -28.57 -31.57 -2.12
C ILE A 30 -28.33 -31.45 -3.62
N THR A 31 -27.42 -32.26 -4.16
CA THR A 31 -27.17 -32.32 -5.61
C THR A 31 -28.35 -33.00 -6.30
N LEU A 32 -29.02 -32.26 -7.18
CA LEU A 32 -30.15 -32.73 -7.98
C LEU A 32 -29.70 -32.94 -9.43
N THR A 33 -30.15 -34.03 -10.04
CA THR A 33 -29.98 -34.26 -11.48
C THR A 33 -31.12 -33.58 -12.24
N ILE A 34 -30.79 -32.70 -13.19
CA ILE A 34 -31.79 -31.98 -13.99
C ILE A 34 -32.43 -32.98 -14.99
N PRO A 35 -33.77 -33.11 -15.02
CA PRO A 35 -34.48 -33.97 -15.97
C PRO A 35 -34.16 -33.61 -17.42
N GLU A 36 -34.06 -34.60 -18.29
CA GLU A 36 -33.61 -34.41 -19.68
C GLU A 36 -34.49 -33.43 -20.47
N GLU A 37 -35.79 -33.41 -20.20
CA GLU A 37 -36.77 -32.49 -20.79
C GLU A 37 -36.49 -31.02 -20.45
N LEU A 38 -35.85 -30.77 -19.30
CA LEU A 38 -35.53 -29.44 -18.77
C LEU A 38 -34.08 -29.03 -19.04
N ARG A 39 -33.27 -29.94 -19.59
CA ARG A 39 -31.88 -29.66 -19.99
C ARG A 39 -31.91 -28.75 -21.21
N THR A 40 -31.91 -27.45 -20.94
CA THR A 40 -31.68 -26.46 -21.99
C THR A 40 -30.23 -26.63 -22.44
N ARG A 41 -30.03 -27.03 -23.71
CA ARG A 41 -28.68 -27.07 -24.30
C ARG A 41 -28.09 -25.67 -24.22
N ALA A 42 -27.02 -25.50 -23.45
CA ALA A 42 -26.25 -24.28 -23.54
C ALA A 42 -25.68 -24.21 -24.96
N ILE A 43 -26.10 -23.19 -25.72
CA ILE A 43 -25.26 -22.71 -26.82
C ILE A 43 -23.96 -22.31 -26.13
N PRO A 44 -22.80 -22.89 -26.48
CA PRO A 44 -21.54 -22.54 -25.85
C PRO A 44 -21.31 -21.04 -26.09
N ARG A 45 -21.67 -20.21 -25.11
CA ARG A 45 -21.20 -18.85 -25.05
C ARG A 45 -19.73 -19.02 -24.72
N VAL A 46 -18.89 -18.83 -25.74
CA VAL A 46 -17.45 -18.68 -25.56
C VAL A 46 -17.27 -17.56 -24.56
N GLU A 47 -17.14 -17.93 -23.29
CA GLU A 47 -16.56 -17.11 -22.24
C GLU A 47 -15.24 -16.66 -22.85
N LYS A 48 -15.16 -15.38 -23.24
CA LYS A 48 -13.90 -14.82 -23.70
C LYS A 48 -12.93 -15.03 -22.55
N ILE A 49 -12.08 -16.04 -22.68
CA ILE A 49 -10.88 -16.19 -21.89
C ILE A 49 -10.18 -14.85 -22.07
N GLN A 50 -10.29 -13.98 -21.06
CA GLN A 50 -9.52 -12.76 -21.05
C GLN A 50 -8.07 -13.21 -21.19
N PRO A 51 -7.32 -12.69 -22.18
CA PRO A 51 -5.95 -13.09 -22.38
C PRO A 51 -5.19 -12.79 -21.10
N LYS A 52 -4.84 -13.88 -20.39
CA LYS A 52 -3.95 -13.91 -19.24
C LYS A 52 -2.77 -13.02 -19.57
N ALA A 53 -2.61 -11.94 -18.79
CA ALA A 53 -1.53 -10.98 -18.95
C ALA A 53 -0.20 -11.73 -19.13
N LYS A 54 0.55 -11.32 -20.15
CA LYS A 54 1.86 -11.90 -20.53
C LYS A 54 2.81 -11.99 -19.31
N PRO A 55 3.72 -12.97 -19.30
CA PRO A 55 4.58 -13.27 -18.16
C PRO A 55 5.57 -12.13 -17.87
N VAL A 56 5.76 -11.87 -16.57
CA VAL A 56 6.38 -10.71 -15.90
C VAL A 56 7.92 -10.66 -16.05
N VAL A 57 8.50 -11.30 -17.07
CA VAL A 57 9.96 -11.48 -17.17
C VAL A 57 10.69 -10.17 -17.53
N SER A 58 10.05 -9.26 -18.27
CA SER A 58 10.67 -7.96 -18.59
C SER A 58 10.60 -6.95 -17.44
N LEU A 59 9.60 -7.06 -16.55
CA LEU A 59 9.42 -6.12 -15.44
C LEU A 59 10.52 -6.28 -14.37
N GLU A 60 10.94 -7.52 -14.10
CA GLU A 60 12.04 -7.82 -13.16
C GLU A 60 13.39 -7.28 -13.66
N LYS A 61 13.63 -7.31 -14.98
CA LYS A 61 14.86 -6.77 -15.58
C LYS A 61 14.89 -5.24 -15.64
N GLU A 62 13.73 -4.58 -15.72
CA GLU A 62 13.63 -3.12 -15.76
C GLU A 62 13.66 -2.48 -14.35
N ALA A 63 13.31 -3.25 -13.30
CA ALA A 63 13.38 -2.79 -11.92
C ALA A 63 14.74 -2.22 -11.48
N PRO A 64 15.90 -2.86 -11.72
CA PRO A 64 17.20 -2.30 -11.31
C PRO A 64 17.57 -1.04 -12.07
N GLU A 65 17.21 -0.92 -13.36
CA GLU A 65 17.49 0.28 -14.17
C GLU A 65 16.64 1.47 -13.73
N LEU A 66 15.37 1.23 -13.36
CA LEU A 66 14.50 2.27 -12.79
C LEU A 66 14.99 2.72 -11.41
N LEU A 67 15.44 1.80 -10.56
CA LEU A 67 16.05 2.12 -9.27
C LEU A 67 17.35 2.92 -9.44
N ARG A 68 18.20 2.54 -10.39
CA ARG A 68 19.45 3.25 -10.70
C ARG A 68 19.18 4.68 -11.19
N LYS A 69 18.14 4.88 -11.99
CA LYS A 69 17.71 6.21 -12.46
C LYS A 69 17.10 7.08 -11.35
N ALA A 70 16.55 6.47 -10.30
CA ALA A 70 16.00 7.17 -9.14
C ALA A 70 17.05 7.58 -8.08
N GLN A 71 18.21 6.92 -8.03
CA GLN A 71 19.32 7.26 -7.11
C GLN A 71 19.69 8.75 -7.07
N PRO A 72 19.85 9.50 -8.19
CA PRO A 72 20.22 10.91 -8.13
C PRO A 72 19.17 11.80 -7.44
N LEU A 73 17.89 11.39 -7.45
CA LEU A 73 16.84 12.11 -6.73
C LEU A 73 16.94 11.86 -5.23
N ALA A 74 17.20 10.61 -4.82
CA ALA A 74 17.40 10.25 -3.43
C ALA A 74 18.62 10.97 -2.82
N ILE A 75 19.73 11.06 -3.56
CA ILE A 75 20.95 11.74 -3.09
C ILE A 75 20.72 13.24 -2.91
N LYS A 76 20.02 13.90 -3.84
CA LYS A 76 19.70 15.33 -3.72
C LYS A 76 18.79 15.61 -2.51
N ALA A 77 17.77 14.78 -2.32
CA ALA A 77 16.89 14.88 -1.15
C ALA A 77 17.65 14.66 0.16
N TRP A 78 18.55 13.68 0.18
CA TRP A 78 19.38 13.38 1.35
C TRP A 78 20.32 14.53 1.71
N ASN A 79 21.02 15.10 0.73
CA ASN A 79 21.92 16.24 0.97
C ASN A 79 21.15 17.47 1.47
N MET A 80 19.96 17.73 0.94
CA MET A 80 19.14 18.86 1.38
C MET A 80 18.62 18.66 2.81
N TYR A 81 18.22 17.43 3.17
CA TYR A 81 17.83 17.08 4.53
C TYR A 81 19.00 17.15 5.51
N ALA A 82 20.17 16.65 5.14
CA ALA A 82 21.39 16.74 5.93
C ALA A 82 21.78 18.21 6.19
N TYR A 83 21.68 19.08 5.18
CA TYR A 83 21.96 20.51 5.35
C TYR A 83 20.95 21.20 6.27
N TRP A 84 19.67 20.91 6.11
CA TRP A 84 18.61 21.47 6.96
C TRP A 84 18.74 21.04 8.43
N THR A 85 19.02 19.76 8.67
CA THR A 85 19.24 19.24 10.03
C THR A 85 20.46 19.85 10.68
N TRP A 86 21.56 20.01 9.92
CA TRP A 86 22.78 20.65 10.42
C TRP A 86 22.56 22.13 10.74
N ILE A 87 21.93 22.90 9.85
CA ILE A 87 21.56 24.30 10.13
C ILE A 87 20.73 24.42 11.40
N ARG A 88 19.72 23.56 11.54
CA ARG A 88 18.79 23.62 12.67
C ARG A 88 19.47 23.38 14.02
N TRP A 89 20.61 22.68 14.04
CA TRP A 89 21.38 22.41 15.26
C TRP A 89 22.55 23.38 15.45
N VAL A 90 23.27 23.71 14.38
CA VAL A 90 24.45 24.58 14.46
C VAL A 90 24.07 26.02 14.77
N LEU A 91 22.99 26.55 14.18
CA LEU A 91 22.56 27.93 14.41
C LEU A 91 22.25 28.23 15.89
N PRO A 92 21.40 27.45 16.60
CA PRO A 92 21.15 27.70 18.01
C PRO A 92 22.37 27.40 18.89
N THR A 93 23.19 26.40 18.55
CA THR A 93 24.41 26.09 19.32
C THR A 93 25.43 27.21 19.23
N CYS A 94 25.61 27.79 18.04
CA CYS A 94 26.53 28.92 17.84
C CYS A 94 26.04 30.18 18.59
N LEU A 95 24.73 30.47 18.51
CA LEU A 95 24.14 31.60 19.24
C LEU A 95 24.26 31.44 20.75
N THR A 96 24.01 30.24 21.29
CA THR A 96 24.13 29.99 22.74
C THR A 96 25.57 30.12 23.22
N ILE A 97 26.55 29.59 22.48
CA ILE A 97 27.98 29.78 22.79
C ILE A 97 28.34 31.27 22.82
N PHE A 98 27.87 32.04 21.83
CA PHE A 98 28.16 33.47 21.76
C PHE A 98 27.59 34.24 22.95
N VAL A 99 26.35 33.95 23.33
CA VAL A 99 25.68 34.58 24.48
C VAL A 99 26.37 34.21 25.79
N VAL A 100 26.68 32.93 26.00
CA VAL A 100 27.38 32.46 27.21
C VAL A 100 28.78 33.08 27.30
N GLY A 101 29.52 33.11 26.19
CA GLY A 101 30.83 33.78 26.13
C GLY A 101 30.75 35.26 26.48
N PHE A 102 29.73 35.97 25.97
CA PHE A 102 29.49 37.38 26.31
C PHE A 102 29.25 37.57 27.81
N PHE A 103 28.40 36.75 28.43
CA PHE A 103 28.14 36.81 29.87
C PHE A 103 29.38 36.51 30.71
N ILE A 104 30.20 35.52 30.31
CA ILE A 104 31.46 35.19 30.98
C ILE A 104 32.43 36.37 30.90
N CYS A 105 32.58 36.99 29.71
CA CYS A 105 33.44 38.17 29.55
C CYS A 105 32.96 39.35 30.42
N MET A 106 31.65 39.61 30.47
CA MET A 106 31.09 40.66 31.31
C MET A 106 31.32 40.37 32.80
N ALA A 107 31.15 39.12 33.24
CA ALA A 107 31.41 38.73 34.63
C ALA A 107 32.90 38.89 34.99
N LEU A 108 33.82 38.41 34.15
CA LEU A 108 35.26 38.54 34.37
C LEU A 108 35.75 39.98 34.30
N GLY A 109 35.16 40.82 33.44
CA GLY A 109 35.48 42.25 33.35
C GLY A 109 34.91 43.07 34.50
N ALA A 110 33.72 42.73 35.01
CA ALA A 110 33.10 43.42 36.13
C ALA A 110 33.68 42.99 37.50
N LEU A 111 34.15 41.75 37.63
CA LEU A 111 34.78 41.22 38.84
C LEU A 111 35.87 42.12 39.44
N PRO A 112 36.91 42.57 38.70
CA PRO A 112 37.94 43.44 39.25
C PRO A 112 37.41 44.82 39.67
N PHE A 113 36.35 45.31 39.02
CA PHE A 113 35.69 46.58 39.36
C PHE A 113 34.84 46.47 40.62
N VAL A 114 34.09 45.38 40.78
CA VAL A 114 33.24 45.12 41.96
C VAL A 114 34.08 44.77 43.19
N PHE A 115 35.16 44.00 43.03
CA PHE A 115 36.07 43.65 44.12
C PHE A 115 37.07 44.75 44.46
N ASN A 116 37.05 45.90 43.75
CA ASN A 116 37.93 47.04 44.01
C ASN A 116 39.43 46.63 44.06
N LEU A 117 39.80 45.60 43.30
CA LEU A 117 41.14 44.96 43.32
C LEU A 117 42.25 45.87 42.76
N PHE A 118 41.87 46.96 42.10
CA PHE A 118 42.77 47.95 41.49
C PHE A 118 42.78 49.31 42.21
N ARG A 119 42.22 49.39 43.43
CA ARG A 119 42.31 50.57 44.30
C ARG A 119 43.20 50.26 45.50
#